data_AF-A0A5B7RCQ5-F1
#
_entry.id   AF-A0A5B7RCQ5-F1
#
_cell.length_a   1.000
_cell.length_b   1.000
_cell.length_c   1.000
_cell.angle_alpha   90.00
_cell.angle_beta   90.00
_cell.angle_gamma   90.00
#
_symmetry.space_group_name_H-M   'P 1'
#
loop_
_entity.id
_entity.type
_entity.pdbx_description
1 polymer ?
#
loop_
_entity_poly.entity_id
_entity_poly.type
_entity_poly.pdbx_seq_one_letter_code
_entity_poly.pdbx_strand_id
1 'polypeptide(L)'
;MDPETTYAELTSGDAGVVEQVGADAQDLSRSVDADARAIVDAVSRPVWAGAAAKDSFETEGLVAYLAAAMAAFRLYRAGEVLEVVAADYRATCRSADHAIGIWRGRPGGPGAVLTDPLYEAVVLGALRVAESYWETSLLAGTAALETVEAEIEEWVARGAVLDYVFYVDNDALPGPRIPDSGINGVPGGWTQQGLAYDPGTDRYYVSSYDEDGGAQVTTIDAGTGAPGASVPLAGPGGSAPPNHVGGIVVQGDQVLVTSTEGDHSYVYVYDRAAFEAGDGQPVNALDRIEAPASSYATIGPDGSLYLGDWDGNELHQVALVNGEYQTVESWNTPAGSNGVVVQPGGVFTFGVQTGRDERGQLVTVDSGGDGGNSPADLDGATTIDVGNMVQNLVVVDGRVVSITEAGATQYGPGDPGSTNPGALWGQTHLSELVNGGAGYDVEPRTLTEAAQALSAAQAGISDEVGRIAGLHLPSAVLGDVPGAPSFASGATAYLDLTSSRLLTSADSIDVSVTGLLAARTLYEETDTAAAAEALTIVERMV
;
A
#
# COMPACT_ATOMS: atom_id res chain seq x y z
N MET A 1 3.16 -20.22 -45.15
CA MET A 1 2.70 -20.43 -43.77
C MET A 1 1.27 -19.96 -43.78
N ASP A 2 0.31 -20.78 -43.36
CA ASP A 2 -1.10 -20.43 -43.49
C ASP A 2 -1.48 -19.38 -42.44
N PRO A 3 -2.04 -18.21 -42.82
CA PRO A 3 -2.52 -17.20 -41.87
C PRO A 3 -3.47 -17.77 -40.80
N GLU A 4 -4.29 -18.76 -41.15
CA GLU A 4 -5.21 -19.39 -40.19
C GLU A 4 -4.47 -20.20 -39.10
N THR A 5 -3.34 -20.82 -39.44
CA THR A 5 -2.50 -21.54 -38.46
C THR A 5 -1.85 -20.56 -37.50
N THR A 6 -1.19 -19.52 -38.00
CA THR A 6 -0.55 -18.50 -37.14
C THR A 6 -1.56 -17.78 -36.25
N TYR A 7 -2.76 -17.47 -36.79
CA TYR A 7 -3.84 -16.91 -35.98
C TYR A 7 -4.28 -17.87 -34.87
N ALA A 8 -4.47 -19.15 -35.18
CA ALA A 8 -4.91 -20.15 -34.21
C ALA A 8 -3.87 -20.36 -33.10
N GLU A 9 -2.58 -20.40 -33.44
CA GLU A 9 -1.47 -20.47 -32.46
C GLU A 9 -1.51 -19.26 -31.52
N LEU A 10 -1.53 -18.04 -32.07
CA LEU A 10 -1.51 -16.79 -31.31
C LEU A 10 -2.73 -16.61 -30.39
N THR A 11 -3.92 -17.06 -30.82
CA THR A 11 -5.20 -16.85 -30.10
C THR A 11 -5.71 -18.08 -29.34
N SER A 12 -4.88 -19.12 -29.18
CA SER A 12 -5.27 -20.39 -28.54
C SER A 12 -5.37 -20.34 -27.01
N GLY A 13 -4.91 -19.26 -26.38
CA GLY A 13 -4.88 -19.09 -24.93
C GLY A 13 -6.17 -18.54 -24.32
N ASP A 14 -6.10 -18.18 -23.04
CA ASP A 14 -7.21 -17.68 -22.23
C ASP A 14 -6.73 -16.61 -21.25
N ALA A 15 -6.97 -15.34 -21.59
CA ALA A 15 -6.63 -14.20 -20.73
C ALA A 15 -7.36 -14.24 -19.38
N GLY A 16 -8.56 -14.82 -19.32
CA GLY A 16 -9.33 -14.90 -18.07
C GLY A 16 -8.66 -15.82 -17.05
N VAL A 17 -7.98 -16.87 -17.49
CA VAL A 17 -7.20 -17.73 -16.59
C VAL A 17 -5.97 -16.99 -16.05
N VAL A 18 -5.28 -16.21 -16.89
CA VAL A 18 -4.12 -15.40 -16.44
C VAL A 18 -4.56 -14.38 -15.37
N GLU A 19 -5.66 -13.67 -15.64
CA GLU A 19 -6.25 -12.69 -14.73
C GLU A 19 -6.70 -13.34 -13.39
N GLN A 20 -7.32 -14.52 -13.44
CA GLN A 20 -7.73 -15.23 -12.22
C GLN A 20 -6.52 -15.62 -11.36
N VAL A 21 -5.43 -16.11 -11.96
CA VAL A 21 -4.21 -16.43 -11.20
C VAL A 21 -3.60 -15.17 -10.59
N GLY A 22 -3.64 -14.04 -11.31
CA GLY A 22 -3.21 -12.74 -10.79
C GLY A 22 -4.04 -12.27 -9.59
N ALA A 23 -5.37 -12.35 -9.71
CA ALA A 23 -6.31 -12.02 -8.63
C ALA A 23 -6.10 -12.93 -7.40
N ASP A 24 -5.93 -14.25 -7.62
CA ASP A 24 -5.66 -15.20 -6.53
C ASP A 24 -4.33 -14.88 -5.82
N ALA A 25 -3.32 -14.39 -6.54
CA ALA A 25 -2.05 -13.94 -5.96
C ALA A 25 -2.23 -12.67 -5.11
N GLN A 26 -3.00 -11.67 -5.57
CA GLN A 26 -3.33 -10.48 -4.78
C GLN A 26 -4.17 -10.82 -3.54
N ASP A 27 -5.12 -11.75 -3.65
CA ASP A 27 -5.90 -12.26 -2.51
C ASP A 27 -5.02 -12.92 -1.46
N LEU A 28 -4.04 -13.72 -1.90
CA LEU A 28 -3.05 -14.33 -1.02
C LEU A 28 -2.12 -13.29 -0.40
N SER A 29 -1.70 -12.28 -1.16
CA SER A 29 -0.91 -11.16 -0.63
C SER A 29 -1.61 -10.50 0.56
N ARG A 30 -2.91 -10.21 0.44
CA ARG A 30 -3.72 -9.62 1.52
C ARG A 30 -3.86 -10.54 2.72
N SER A 31 -3.98 -11.85 2.49
CA SER A 31 -4.05 -12.84 3.57
C SER A 31 -2.72 -12.84 4.36
N VAL A 32 -1.59 -12.89 3.64
CA VAL A 32 -0.24 -12.86 4.24
C VAL A 32 0.02 -11.54 4.97
N ASP A 33 -0.44 -10.41 4.44
CA ASP A 33 -0.36 -9.10 5.13
C ASP A 33 -1.17 -9.10 6.45
N ALA A 34 -2.34 -9.76 6.48
CA ALA A 34 -3.12 -9.92 7.71
C ALA A 34 -2.41 -10.82 8.74
N ASP A 35 -1.73 -11.87 8.29
CA ASP A 35 -0.90 -12.71 9.18
C ASP A 35 0.34 -11.96 9.68
N ALA A 36 0.97 -11.12 8.84
CA ALA A 36 2.06 -10.23 9.25
C ALA A 36 1.60 -9.24 10.34
N ARG A 37 0.41 -8.65 10.19
CA ARG A 37 -0.23 -7.82 11.22
C ARG A 37 -0.47 -8.60 12.51
N ALA A 38 -0.95 -9.84 12.41
CA ALA A 38 -1.19 -10.70 13.57
C ALA A 38 0.11 -11.06 14.31
N ILE A 39 1.24 -11.23 13.60
CA ILE A 39 2.56 -11.43 14.22
C ILE A 39 2.94 -10.21 15.07
N VAL A 40 2.85 -9.00 14.51
CA VAL A 40 3.19 -7.75 15.23
C VAL A 40 2.31 -7.60 16.47
N ASP A 41 1.00 -7.74 16.31
CA ASP A 41 0.06 -7.67 17.42
C ASP A 41 0.38 -8.71 18.51
N ALA A 42 0.71 -9.95 18.11
CA ALA A 42 1.06 -10.99 19.05
C ALA A 42 2.39 -10.74 19.77
N VAL A 43 3.38 -10.14 19.10
CA VAL A 43 4.68 -9.82 19.68
C VAL A 43 4.61 -8.64 20.64
N SER A 44 3.68 -7.70 20.42
CA SER A 44 3.50 -6.54 21.30
C SER A 44 2.75 -6.85 22.60
N ARG A 45 2.06 -8.01 22.70
CA ARG A 45 1.25 -8.38 23.89
C ARG A 45 2.06 -8.75 25.15
N PRO A 46 3.18 -9.50 25.08
CA PRO A 46 3.98 -9.86 26.23
C PRO A 46 4.55 -8.65 26.98
N VAL A 47 4.44 -8.68 28.30
CA VAL A 47 5.17 -7.75 29.16
C VAL A 47 6.33 -8.50 29.82
N TRP A 48 7.56 -8.05 29.57
CA TRP A 48 8.78 -8.77 29.96
C TRP A 48 9.38 -8.25 31.27
N ALA A 49 9.83 -9.14 32.15
CA ALA A 49 10.57 -8.78 33.36
C ALA A 49 12.11 -8.72 33.17
N GLY A 50 12.61 -8.95 31.95
CA GLY A 50 14.06 -8.92 31.64
C GLY A 50 14.37 -8.78 30.14
N ALA A 51 15.38 -7.96 29.82
CA ALA A 51 15.70 -7.52 28.45
C ALA A 51 16.12 -8.66 27.51
N ALA A 52 16.95 -9.61 27.94
CA ALA A 52 17.47 -10.64 27.04
C ALA A 52 16.40 -11.60 26.48
N ALA A 53 15.35 -11.89 27.26
CA ALA A 53 14.24 -12.73 26.80
C ALA A 53 13.30 -11.96 25.86
N LYS A 54 13.10 -10.66 26.13
CA LYS A 54 12.42 -9.72 25.24
C LYS A 54 13.13 -9.64 23.89
N ASP A 55 14.42 -9.35 23.89
CA ASP A 55 15.22 -9.16 22.67
C ASP A 55 15.21 -10.42 21.78
N SER A 56 15.36 -11.61 22.39
CA SER A 56 15.33 -12.87 21.63
C SER A 56 13.96 -13.15 21.01
N PHE A 57 12.88 -12.82 21.71
CA PHE A 57 11.52 -13.02 21.21
C PHE A 57 11.16 -12.01 20.11
N GLU A 58 11.49 -10.74 20.30
CA GLU A 58 11.29 -9.70 19.29
C GLU A 58 12.13 -9.94 18.05
N THR A 59 13.31 -10.57 18.18
CA THR A 59 14.14 -10.95 17.03
C THR A 59 13.49 -12.04 16.18
N GLU A 60 12.90 -13.07 16.79
CA GLU A 60 12.19 -14.12 16.03
C GLU A 60 10.89 -13.59 15.42
N GLY A 61 10.15 -12.73 16.16
CA GLY A 61 9.02 -12.00 15.61
C GLY A 61 9.39 -11.14 14.39
N LEU A 62 10.56 -10.50 14.40
CA LEU A 62 11.08 -9.73 13.28
C LEU A 62 11.36 -10.63 12.07
N VAL A 63 11.98 -11.79 12.27
CA VAL A 63 12.28 -12.75 11.19
C VAL A 63 10.98 -13.24 10.56
N ALA A 64 9.98 -13.60 11.37
CA ALA A 64 8.68 -14.03 10.89
C ALA A 64 7.94 -12.92 10.14
N TYR A 65 7.88 -11.71 10.70
CA TYR A 65 7.27 -10.55 10.07
C TYR A 65 7.94 -10.21 8.74
N LEU A 66 9.28 -10.14 8.70
CA LEU A 66 10.03 -9.82 7.49
C LEU A 66 9.75 -10.85 6.38
N ALA A 67 9.73 -12.13 6.72
CA ALA A 67 9.42 -13.18 5.75
C ALA A 67 7.98 -13.08 5.21
N ALA A 68 7.00 -12.79 6.07
CA ALA A 68 5.61 -12.57 5.67
C ALA A 68 5.45 -11.31 4.80
N ALA A 69 5.98 -10.16 5.23
CA ALA A 69 5.94 -8.91 4.49
C ALA A 69 6.59 -9.02 3.09
N MET A 70 7.73 -9.69 3.00
CA MET A 70 8.40 -9.95 1.71
C MET A 70 7.60 -10.91 0.82
N ALA A 71 6.92 -11.90 1.40
CA ALA A 71 6.08 -12.81 0.64
C ALA A 71 4.82 -12.10 0.11
N ALA A 72 4.16 -11.30 0.94
CA ALA A 72 3.02 -10.48 0.54
C ALA A 72 3.39 -9.50 -0.57
N PHE A 73 4.54 -8.82 -0.45
CA PHE A 73 5.07 -7.94 -1.49
C PHE A 73 5.23 -8.66 -2.84
N ARG A 74 5.84 -9.85 -2.84
CA ARG A 74 6.06 -10.63 -4.05
C ARG A 74 4.76 -11.11 -4.68
N LEU A 75 3.82 -11.58 -3.86
CA LEU A 75 2.50 -12.00 -4.33
C LEU A 75 1.73 -10.85 -4.98
N TYR A 76 1.77 -9.67 -4.36
CA TYR A 76 1.15 -8.46 -4.91
C TYR A 76 1.73 -8.16 -6.30
N ARG A 77 3.06 -8.11 -6.40
CA ARG A 77 3.77 -7.86 -7.66
C ARG A 77 3.47 -8.92 -8.73
N ALA A 78 3.39 -10.18 -8.35
CA ALA A 78 3.01 -11.25 -9.28
C ALA A 78 1.61 -11.02 -9.85
N GLY A 79 0.66 -10.60 -9.00
CA GLY A 79 -0.67 -10.20 -9.41
C GLY A 79 -0.67 -9.09 -10.45
N GLU A 80 0.01 -7.97 -10.16
CA GLU A 80 0.13 -6.82 -11.07
C GLU A 80 0.71 -7.22 -12.44
N VAL A 81 1.79 -8.01 -12.45
CA VAL A 81 2.41 -8.47 -13.71
C VAL A 81 1.45 -9.34 -14.50
N LEU A 82 0.72 -10.24 -13.84
CA LEU A 82 -0.24 -11.12 -14.50
C LEU A 82 -1.43 -10.35 -15.06
N GLU A 83 -1.89 -9.30 -14.39
CA GLU A 83 -2.93 -8.41 -14.90
C GLU A 83 -2.49 -7.70 -16.18
N VAL A 84 -1.28 -7.12 -16.21
CA VAL A 84 -0.71 -6.49 -17.40
C VAL A 84 -0.58 -7.51 -18.55
N VAL A 85 -0.07 -8.71 -18.26
CA VAL A 85 0.08 -9.78 -19.25
C VAL A 85 -1.29 -10.23 -19.80
N ALA A 86 -2.32 -10.33 -18.96
CA ALA A 86 -3.67 -10.65 -19.40
C ALA A 86 -4.25 -9.56 -20.32
N ALA A 87 -4.04 -8.28 -19.98
CA ALA A 87 -4.48 -7.14 -20.79
C ALA A 87 -3.78 -7.11 -22.16
N ASP A 88 -2.45 -7.32 -22.18
CA ASP A 88 -1.64 -7.40 -23.40
C ASP A 88 -2.04 -8.59 -24.27
N TYR A 89 -2.37 -9.74 -23.68
CA TYR A 89 -2.86 -10.88 -24.43
C TYR A 89 -4.20 -10.58 -25.13
N ARG A 90 -5.13 -9.92 -24.44
CA ARG A 90 -6.40 -9.46 -25.05
C ARG A 90 -6.15 -8.47 -26.18
N ALA A 91 -5.21 -7.53 -26.02
CA ALA A 91 -4.84 -6.59 -27.07
C ALA A 91 -4.23 -7.30 -28.29
N THR A 92 -3.39 -8.31 -28.06
CA THR A 92 -2.83 -9.17 -29.10
C THR A 92 -3.93 -9.93 -29.84
N CYS A 93 -4.88 -10.54 -29.13
CA CYS A 93 -6.00 -11.26 -29.72
C CYS A 93 -6.86 -10.33 -30.60
N ARG A 94 -7.18 -9.12 -30.13
CA ARG A 94 -7.92 -8.12 -30.93
C ARG A 94 -7.16 -7.73 -32.20
N SER A 95 -5.85 -7.59 -32.12
CA SER A 95 -5.00 -7.28 -33.27
C SER A 95 -4.96 -8.44 -34.27
N ALA A 96 -4.87 -9.68 -33.77
CA ALA A 96 -4.91 -10.90 -34.57
C ALA A 96 -6.26 -11.11 -35.25
N ASP A 97 -7.37 -10.87 -34.53
CA ASP A 97 -8.74 -10.90 -35.06
C ASP A 97 -8.93 -9.91 -36.21
N HIS A 98 -8.39 -8.70 -36.06
CA HIS A 98 -8.41 -7.71 -37.12
C HIS A 98 -7.64 -8.19 -38.36
N ALA A 99 -6.42 -8.70 -38.18
CA ALA A 99 -5.58 -9.20 -39.27
C ALA A 99 -6.22 -10.39 -39.99
N ILE A 100 -6.72 -11.41 -39.27
CA ILE A 100 -7.35 -12.58 -39.88
C ILE A 100 -8.70 -12.23 -40.52
N GLY A 101 -9.40 -11.22 -39.99
CA GLY A 101 -10.61 -10.68 -40.61
C GLY A 101 -10.38 -10.20 -42.04
N ILE A 102 -9.23 -9.55 -42.31
CA ILE A 102 -8.83 -9.14 -43.66
C ILE A 102 -8.61 -10.36 -44.57
N TRP A 103 -7.94 -11.40 -44.06
CA TRP A 103 -7.74 -12.64 -44.80
C TRP A 103 -9.07 -13.32 -45.15
N ARG A 104 -9.96 -13.48 -44.17
CA ARG A 104 -11.27 -14.14 -44.33
C ARG A 104 -12.22 -13.32 -45.22
N GLY A 105 -12.10 -11.99 -45.20
CA GLY A 105 -12.88 -11.04 -45.99
C GLY A 105 -12.36 -10.77 -47.41
N ARG A 106 -11.28 -11.46 -47.84
CA ARG A 106 -10.65 -11.21 -49.14
C ARG A 106 -11.59 -11.48 -50.34
N PRO A 107 -11.40 -10.80 -51.49
CA PRO A 107 -12.18 -11.04 -52.69
C PRO A 107 -12.13 -12.52 -53.14
N GLY A 108 -13.30 -13.14 -53.30
CA GLY A 108 -13.44 -14.55 -53.68
C GLY A 108 -13.63 -15.52 -52.50
N GLY A 109 -13.44 -15.06 -51.26
CA GLY A 109 -13.71 -15.82 -50.04
C GLY A 109 -12.73 -16.98 -49.77
N PRO A 110 -13.01 -17.80 -48.74
CA PRO A 110 -12.20 -18.98 -48.41
C PRO A 110 -12.18 -19.97 -49.59
N GLY A 111 -11.03 -20.16 -50.23
CA GLY A 111 -10.85 -21.13 -51.33
C GLY A 111 -10.78 -20.56 -52.75
N ALA A 112 -10.79 -19.23 -52.93
CA ALA A 112 -10.51 -18.64 -54.23
C ALA A 112 -9.06 -18.94 -54.69
N VAL A 113 -8.92 -19.47 -55.90
CA VAL A 113 -7.65 -19.88 -56.54
C VAL A 113 -6.72 -18.69 -56.88
N LEU A 114 -7.21 -17.46 -56.73
CA LEU A 114 -6.37 -16.26 -56.70
C LEU A 114 -5.88 -16.04 -55.27
N THR A 115 -4.94 -16.86 -54.82
CA THR A 115 -4.03 -16.47 -53.74
C THR A 115 -3.20 -15.31 -54.27
N ASP A 116 -3.67 -14.08 -54.07
CA ASP A 116 -2.83 -12.91 -54.25
C ASP A 116 -1.74 -13.00 -53.18
N PRO A 117 -0.48 -13.32 -53.54
CA PRO A 117 0.60 -13.50 -52.58
C PRO A 117 0.83 -12.24 -51.73
N LEU A 118 0.35 -11.08 -52.22
CA LEU A 118 0.36 -9.83 -51.48
C LEU A 118 -0.60 -9.84 -50.28
N TYR A 119 -1.81 -10.38 -50.42
CA TYR A 119 -2.77 -10.46 -49.29
C TYR A 119 -2.27 -11.41 -48.21
N GLU A 120 -1.76 -12.58 -48.62
CA GLU A 120 -1.14 -13.53 -47.69
C GLU A 120 0.07 -12.89 -46.98
N ALA A 121 0.96 -12.22 -47.73
CA ALA A 121 2.12 -11.56 -47.14
C ALA A 121 1.77 -10.42 -46.17
N VAL A 122 0.75 -9.61 -46.48
CA VAL A 122 0.30 -8.51 -45.60
C VAL A 122 -0.31 -9.06 -44.31
N VAL A 123 -1.18 -10.08 -44.40
CA VAL A 123 -1.81 -10.66 -43.20
C VAL A 123 -0.79 -11.40 -42.35
N LEU A 124 0.07 -12.23 -42.95
CA LEU A 124 1.16 -12.88 -42.21
C LEU A 124 2.10 -11.86 -41.58
N GLY A 125 2.38 -10.74 -42.26
CA GLY A 125 3.14 -9.63 -41.71
C GLY A 125 2.47 -9.04 -40.47
N ALA A 126 1.17 -8.75 -40.53
CA ALA A 126 0.41 -8.21 -39.40
C ALA A 126 0.33 -9.20 -38.22
N LEU A 127 0.10 -10.49 -38.48
CA LEU A 127 0.07 -11.52 -37.43
C LEU A 127 1.44 -11.68 -36.76
N ARG A 128 2.54 -11.65 -37.52
CA ARG A 128 3.90 -11.68 -36.97
C ARG A 128 4.26 -10.43 -36.17
N VAL A 129 3.73 -9.28 -36.55
CA VAL A 129 3.89 -8.06 -35.75
C VAL A 129 3.16 -8.22 -34.41
N ALA A 130 1.92 -8.73 -34.42
CA ALA A 130 1.18 -9.03 -33.18
C ALA A 130 1.90 -10.06 -32.31
N GLU A 131 2.41 -11.15 -32.90
CA GLU A 131 3.24 -12.15 -32.22
C GLU A 131 4.50 -11.53 -31.62
N SER A 132 5.22 -10.69 -32.36
CA SER A 132 6.44 -10.02 -31.87
C SER A 132 6.16 -9.04 -30.73
N TYR A 133 5.04 -8.32 -30.77
CA TYR A 133 4.61 -7.50 -29.63
C TYR A 133 4.31 -8.38 -28.42
N TRP A 134 3.58 -9.47 -28.60
CA TRP A 134 3.24 -10.39 -27.52
C TRP A 134 4.47 -11.05 -26.89
N GLU A 135 5.44 -11.50 -27.70
CA GLU A 135 6.72 -12.00 -27.21
C GLU A 135 7.47 -10.94 -26.40
N THR A 136 7.43 -9.68 -26.83
CA THR A 136 8.06 -8.57 -26.11
C THR A 136 7.38 -8.34 -24.76
N SER A 137 6.04 -8.37 -24.71
CA SER A 137 5.26 -8.29 -23.47
C SER A 137 5.58 -9.45 -22.52
N LEU A 138 5.67 -10.68 -23.00
CA LEU A 138 6.04 -11.84 -22.19
C LEU A 138 7.48 -11.75 -21.63
N LEU A 139 8.42 -11.23 -22.43
CA LEU A 139 9.78 -10.97 -21.97
C LEU A 139 9.81 -9.86 -20.91
N ALA A 140 9.06 -8.77 -21.12
CA ALA A 140 8.94 -7.68 -20.15
C ALA A 140 8.29 -8.16 -18.84
N GLY A 141 7.25 -8.99 -18.91
CA GLY A 141 6.63 -9.61 -17.73
C GLY A 141 7.59 -10.55 -17.01
N THR A 142 8.37 -11.35 -17.74
CA THR A 142 9.41 -12.22 -17.13
C THR A 142 10.44 -11.38 -16.40
N ALA A 143 10.95 -10.33 -17.05
CA ALA A 143 11.88 -9.39 -16.41
C ALA A 143 11.25 -8.73 -15.18
N ALA A 144 9.99 -8.28 -15.25
CA ALA A 144 9.31 -7.68 -14.11
C ALA A 144 9.24 -8.63 -12.88
N LEU A 145 9.14 -9.94 -13.08
CA LEU A 145 9.18 -10.95 -12.01
C LEU A 145 10.60 -11.29 -11.57
N GLU A 146 11.52 -11.53 -12.50
CA GLU A 146 12.89 -11.99 -12.20
C GLU A 146 13.82 -10.87 -11.73
N THR A 147 13.61 -9.65 -12.22
CA THR A 147 14.43 -8.48 -11.93
C THR A 147 13.68 -7.53 -11.01
N VAL A 148 13.16 -8.03 -9.89
CA VAL A 148 13.15 -7.14 -8.73
C VAL A 148 14.62 -6.84 -8.49
N GLU A 149 15.05 -5.63 -8.86
CA GLU A 149 16.43 -5.23 -8.68
C GLU A 149 16.81 -5.54 -7.23
N ALA A 150 17.96 -6.18 -7.01
CA ALA A 150 18.35 -6.59 -5.65
C ALA A 150 18.28 -5.40 -4.67
N GLU A 151 18.49 -4.20 -5.18
CA GLU A 151 18.35 -2.93 -4.46
C GLU A 151 16.89 -2.63 -4.03
N ILE A 152 15.88 -2.96 -4.84
CA ILE A 152 14.45 -2.84 -4.48
C ILE A 152 14.08 -3.91 -3.46
N GLU A 153 14.49 -5.18 -3.63
CA GLU A 153 14.22 -6.21 -2.59
C GLU A 153 14.87 -5.83 -1.26
N GLU A 154 16.10 -5.31 -1.30
CA GLU A 154 16.80 -4.83 -0.10
C GLU A 154 16.09 -3.61 0.50
N TRP A 155 15.62 -2.68 -0.33
CA TRP A 155 14.89 -1.50 0.14
C TRP A 155 13.57 -1.87 0.83
N VAL A 156 12.78 -2.77 0.23
CA VAL A 156 11.55 -3.30 0.85
C VAL A 156 11.88 -4.04 2.15
N ALA A 157 12.90 -4.91 2.14
CA ALA A 157 13.29 -5.66 3.33
C ALA A 157 13.74 -4.75 4.47
N ARG A 158 14.50 -3.68 4.17
CA ARG A 158 14.90 -2.66 5.15
C ARG A 158 13.69 -1.89 5.66
N GLY A 159 12.77 -1.49 4.77
CA GLY A 159 11.51 -0.86 5.13
C GLY A 159 10.71 -1.72 6.11
N ALA A 160 10.54 -3.01 5.82
CA ALA A 160 9.86 -3.97 6.69
C ALA A 160 10.54 -4.12 8.06
N VAL A 161 11.87 -4.12 8.13
CA VAL A 161 12.59 -4.13 9.42
C VAL A 161 12.30 -2.87 10.23
N LEU A 162 12.32 -1.70 9.59
CA LEU A 162 12.06 -0.42 10.25
C LEU A 162 10.59 -0.31 10.70
N ASP A 163 9.65 -0.75 9.85
CA ASP A 163 8.22 -0.87 10.15
C ASP A 163 7.99 -1.71 11.40
N TYR A 164 8.59 -2.90 11.46
CA TYR A 164 8.45 -3.80 12.61
C TYR A 164 8.91 -3.14 13.92
N VAL A 165 10.10 -2.54 13.91
CA VAL A 165 10.65 -1.84 15.09
C VAL A 165 9.71 -0.72 15.50
N PHE A 166 9.26 0.09 14.54
CA PHE A 166 8.31 1.16 14.79
C PHE A 166 6.99 0.65 15.39
N TYR A 167 6.42 -0.42 14.85
CA TYR A 167 5.16 -0.99 15.32
C TYR A 167 5.23 -1.51 16.74
N VAL A 168 6.29 -2.26 17.06
CA VAL A 168 6.50 -2.81 18.41
C VAL A 168 6.78 -1.71 19.42
N ASP A 169 7.56 -0.68 19.06
CA ASP A 169 7.93 0.40 19.98
C ASP A 169 6.78 1.39 20.27
N ASN A 170 5.79 1.51 19.36
CA ASN A 170 4.77 2.56 19.40
C ASN A 170 3.32 2.06 19.49
N ASP A 171 3.11 0.77 19.81
CA ASP A 171 1.78 0.13 19.84
C ASP A 171 0.99 0.40 18.53
N ALA A 172 1.71 0.28 17.42
CA ALA A 172 1.20 0.53 16.09
C ALA A 172 1.08 -0.78 15.31
N LEU A 173 0.26 -0.79 14.26
CA LEU A 173 0.06 -1.93 13.39
C LEU A 173 0.19 -1.50 11.92
N PRO A 174 0.60 -2.43 11.03
CA PRO A 174 0.50 -2.20 9.60
C PRO A 174 -0.98 -2.08 9.21
N GLY A 175 -1.34 -0.97 8.56
CA GLY A 175 -2.63 -0.77 7.92
C GLY A 175 -2.68 -1.40 6.52
N PRO A 176 -3.72 -1.09 5.72
CA PRO A 176 -3.79 -1.55 4.34
C PRO A 176 -2.58 -1.16 3.49
N ARG A 177 -2.26 -2.01 2.51
CA ARG A 177 -1.23 -1.73 1.51
C ARG A 177 -1.60 -0.48 0.73
N ILE A 178 -0.62 0.39 0.47
CA ILE A 178 -0.80 1.59 -0.33
C ILE A 178 -0.78 1.18 -1.81
N PRO A 179 -1.89 1.22 -2.55
CA PRO A 179 -1.90 0.82 -3.94
C PRO A 179 -1.11 1.81 -4.80
N ASP A 180 -0.74 1.36 -5.99
CA ASP A 180 -0.17 2.17 -7.07
C ASP A 180 1.20 2.83 -6.81
N SER A 181 1.85 2.53 -5.69
CA SER A 181 3.20 3.01 -5.40
C SER A 181 4.24 2.34 -6.28
N GLY A 182 5.32 3.08 -6.54
CA GLY A 182 6.46 2.56 -7.30
C GLY A 182 7.00 1.26 -6.72
N ILE A 183 7.11 1.21 -5.40
CA ILE A 183 7.54 0.03 -4.66
C ILE A 183 6.56 -1.13 -4.80
N ASN A 184 5.25 -0.88 -4.91
CA ASN A 184 4.23 -1.91 -5.12
C ASN A 184 4.06 -2.31 -6.60
N GLY A 185 4.93 -1.82 -7.51
CA GLY A 185 5.16 -2.45 -8.81
C GLY A 185 4.44 -1.82 -10.00
N VAL A 186 3.83 -0.64 -9.85
CA VAL A 186 3.26 0.11 -10.97
C VAL A 186 4.40 0.78 -11.78
N PRO A 187 4.61 0.43 -13.06
CA PRO A 187 5.60 1.10 -13.90
C PRO A 187 5.30 2.61 -14.00
N GLY A 188 6.28 3.46 -13.69
CA GLY A 188 6.10 4.91 -13.61
C GLY A 188 5.70 5.42 -12.22
N GLY A 189 5.17 4.55 -11.35
CA GLY A 189 4.94 4.72 -9.90
C GLY A 189 4.33 6.03 -9.44
N TRP A 190 3.10 5.98 -8.90
CA TRP A 190 2.47 7.18 -8.36
C TRP A 190 3.08 7.60 -7.02
N THR A 191 3.11 8.91 -6.78
CA THR A 191 3.51 9.51 -5.52
C THR A 191 2.25 9.79 -4.70
N GLN A 192 2.04 9.02 -3.64
CA GLN A 192 0.88 9.15 -2.78
C GLN A 192 1.08 10.28 -1.81
N GLN A 193 0.07 11.13 -1.64
CA GLN A 193 0.20 12.29 -0.77
C GLN A 193 -1.00 12.47 0.15
N GLY A 194 -2.22 12.44 -0.39
CA GLY A 194 -3.44 12.62 0.41
C GLY A 194 -4.01 11.32 0.94
N LEU A 195 -4.62 11.39 2.13
CA LEU A 195 -5.37 10.30 2.75
C LEU A 195 -6.67 10.85 3.35
N ALA A 196 -7.79 10.25 2.98
CA ALA A 196 -9.10 10.47 3.61
C ALA A 196 -9.73 9.12 4.01
N TYR A 197 -10.64 9.16 4.96
CA TYR A 197 -11.46 8.00 5.35
C TYR A 197 -12.94 8.37 5.31
N ASP A 198 -13.74 7.51 4.68
CA ASP A 198 -15.19 7.61 4.66
C ASP A 198 -15.81 6.53 5.56
N PRO A 199 -16.32 6.89 6.74
CA PRO A 199 -16.99 5.95 7.64
C PRO A 199 -18.32 5.43 7.08
N GLY A 200 -18.91 6.10 6.09
CA GLY A 200 -20.17 5.69 5.47
C GLY A 200 -20.03 4.47 4.55
N THR A 201 -18.87 4.31 3.92
CA THR A 201 -18.55 3.19 3.03
C THR A 201 -17.45 2.28 3.56
N ASP A 202 -16.85 2.64 4.70
CA ASP A 202 -15.68 1.99 5.29
C ASP A 202 -14.50 1.90 4.31
N ARG A 203 -14.13 3.07 3.73
CA ARG A 203 -13.08 3.15 2.70
C ARG A 203 -12.10 4.27 2.95
N TYR A 204 -10.84 4.01 2.66
CA TYR A 204 -9.83 5.03 2.46
C TYR A 204 -9.89 5.57 1.02
N TYR A 205 -9.54 6.84 0.86
CA TYR A 205 -9.31 7.48 -0.42
C TYR A 205 -7.89 8.03 -0.40
N VAL A 206 -7.06 7.60 -1.34
CA VAL A 206 -5.66 8.00 -1.47
C VAL A 206 -5.51 8.82 -2.74
N SER A 207 -5.05 10.07 -2.61
CA SER A 207 -4.72 10.89 -3.78
C SER A 207 -3.23 10.75 -4.11
N SER A 208 -2.94 10.63 -5.40
CA SER A 208 -1.59 10.44 -5.89
C SER A 208 -1.34 11.24 -7.16
N TYR A 209 -0.08 11.61 -7.40
CA TYR A 209 0.34 12.31 -8.61
C TYR A 209 1.57 11.67 -9.26
N ASP A 210 1.81 11.98 -10.53
CA ASP A 210 3.01 11.56 -11.28
C ASP A 210 3.85 12.77 -11.73
N GLU A 211 5.07 12.52 -12.20
CA GLU A 211 5.97 13.58 -12.69
C GLU A 211 5.51 14.20 -14.03
N ASP A 212 4.62 13.52 -14.76
CA ASP A 212 4.05 13.97 -16.03
C ASP A 212 2.84 14.91 -15.84
N GLY A 213 2.45 15.18 -14.58
CA GLY A 213 1.36 16.09 -14.21
C GLY A 213 -0.02 15.44 -14.19
N GLY A 214 -0.08 14.11 -14.17
CA GLY A 214 -1.28 13.33 -13.89
C GLY A 214 -1.59 13.31 -12.39
N ALA A 215 -2.87 13.14 -12.08
CA ALA A 215 -3.34 12.90 -10.71
C ALA A 215 -4.47 11.87 -10.71
N GLN A 216 -4.57 11.09 -9.64
CA GLN A 216 -5.59 10.07 -9.47
C GLN A 216 -6.04 9.95 -8.01
N VAL A 217 -7.17 9.27 -7.81
CA VAL A 217 -7.62 8.80 -6.50
C VAL A 217 -7.86 7.30 -6.56
N THR A 218 -7.29 6.58 -5.60
CA THR A 218 -7.51 5.15 -5.42
C THR A 218 -8.25 4.91 -4.11
N THR A 219 -9.33 4.14 -4.16
CA THR A 219 -10.06 3.75 -2.94
C THR A 219 -9.49 2.46 -2.37
N ILE A 220 -9.54 2.29 -1.05
CA ILE A 220 -9.14 1.04 -0.38
C ILE A 220 -10.25 0.66 0.61
N ASP A 221 -10.77 -0.55 0.51
CA ASP A 221 -11.66 -1.12 1.53
C ASP A 221 -10.90 -1.21 2.86
N ALA A 222 -11.38 -0.54 3.90
CA ALA A 222 -10.65 -0.45 5.16
C ALA A 222 -10.65 -1.78 5.93
N GLY A 223 -11.70 -2.59 5.78
CA GLY A 223 -11.83 -3.88 6.46
C GLY A 223 -11.02 -5.00 5.80
N THR A 224 -10.99 -5.05 4.47
CA THR A 224 -10.28 -6.11 3.72
C THR A 224 -8.93 -5.68 3.17
N GLY A 225 -8.60 -4.38 3.21
CA GLY A 225 -7.42 -3.82 2.56
C GLY A 225 -7.45 -3.93 1.03
N ALA A 226 -8.63 -4.14 0.44
CA ALA A 226 -8.77 -4.36 -1.00
C ALA A 226 -8.71 -3.03 -1.75
N PRO A 227 -7.80 -2.85 -2.73
CA PRO A 227 -7.87 -1.68 -3.59
C PRO A 227 -9.14 -1.75 -4.44
N GLY A 228 -9.83 -0.62 -4.57
CA GLY A 228 -10.77 -0.37 -5.65
C GLY A 228 -10.04 0.17 -6.87
N ALA A 229 -10.79 0.65 -7.86
CA ALA A 229 -10.18 1.22 -9.06
C ALA A 229 -9.42 2.52 -8.75
N SER A 230 -8.29 2.68 -9.40
CA SER A 230 -7.54 3.94 -9.45
C SER A 230 -8.14 4.81 -10.55
N VAL A 231 -8.64 5.97 -10.16
CA VAL A 231 -9.47 6.83 -11.02
C VAL A 231 -8.71 8.11 -11.36
N PRO A 232 -8.37 8.36 -12.63
CA PRO A 232 -7.71 9.60 -13.04
C PRO A 232 -8.61 10.82 -12.76
N LEU A 233 -8.01 11.93 -12.37
CA LEU A 233 -8.71 13.18 -12.09
C LEU A 233 -8.72 14.11 -13.31
N ALA A 234 -9.86 14.73 -13.58
CA ALA A 234 -10.01 15.75 -14.61
C ALA A 234 -10.66 17.03 -14.05
N GLY A 235 -10.31 18.18 -14.62
CA GLY A 235 -10.88 19.47 -14.21
C GLY A 235 -12.31 19.70 -14.73
N PRO A 236 -13.04 20.67 -14.14
CA PRO A 236 -14.41 20.96 -14.56
C PRO A 236 -14.49 21.47 -16.01
N GLY A 237 -15.43 20.94 -16.78
CA GLY A 237 -15.74 21.44 -18.12
C GLY A 237 -14.57 21.39 -19.12
N GLY A 238 -13.62 20.49 -18.93
CA GLY A 238 -12.42 20.36 -19.77
C GLY A 238 -11.31 21.37 -19.43
N SER A 239 -11.35 21.98 -18.24
CA SER A 239 -10.20 22.73 -17.71
C SER A 239 -9.00 21.81 -17.45
N ALA A 240 -7.86 22.42 -17.10
CA ALA A 240 -6.71 21.65 -16.63
C ALA A 240 -7.09 20.73 -15.47
N PRO A 241 -6.58 19.49 -15.44
CA PRO A 241 -6.70 18.61 -14.29
C PRO A 241 -5.84 19.11 -13.12
N PRO A 242 -6.12 18.67 -11.88
CA PRO A 242 -5.16 18.84 -10.80
C PRO A 242 -3.88 18.04 -11.11
N ASN A 243 -2.73 18.50 -10.62
CA ASN A 243 -1.42 17.92 -10.97
C ASN A 243 -0.52 17.61 -9.76
N HIS A 244 -0.68 18.31 -8.64
CA HIS A 244 0.02 18.02 -7.38
C HIS A 244 -1.04 17.95 -6.28
N VAL A 245 -1.45 16.73 -5.92
CA VAL A 245 -2.66 16.49 -5.10
C VAL A 245 -2.34 16.03 -3.68
N GLY A 246 -2.14 16.99 -2.77
CA GLY A 246 -1.69 16.72 -1.40
C GLY A 246 -2.79 16.49 -0.36
N GLY A 247 -3.90 17.22 -0.46
CA GLY A 247 -5.05 17.10 0.45
C GLY A 247 -6.22 16.40 -0.23
N ILE A 248 -6.85 15.48 0.49
CA ILE A 248 -8.11 14.87 0.08
C ILE A 248 -9.01 14.76 1.31
N VAL A 249 -10.30 15.04 1.15
CA VAL A 249 -11.32 14.80 2.18
C VAL A 249 -12.61 14.28 1.55
N VAL A 250 -13.34 13.49 2.32
CA VAL A 250 -14.71 13.07 1.98
C VAL A 250 -15.68 13.83 2.85
N GLN A 251 -16.60 14.56 2.23
CA GLN A 251 -17.60 15.37 2.93
C GLN A 251 -18.99 15.15 2.32
N GLY A 252 -19.80 14.32 2.97
CA GLY A 252 -21.11 13.94 2.44
C GLY A 252 -20.99 13.19 1.12
N ASP A 253 -21.63 13.69 0.06
CA ASP A 253 -21.60 13.09 -1.28
C ASP A 253 -20.45 13.62 -2.15
N GLN A 254 -19.50 14.35 -1.55
CA GLN A 254 -18.39 14.97 -2.26
C GLN A 254 -17.04 14.41 -1.81
N VAL A 255 -16.14 14.27 -2.78
CA VAL A 255 -14.71 14.12 -2.54
C VAL A 255 -14.05 15.43 -2.94
N LEU A 256 -13.34 16.06 -2.00
CA LEU A 256 -12.62 17.30 -2.23
C LEU A 256 -11.14 16.97 -2.34
N VAL A 257 -10.49 17.39 -3.42
CA VAL A 257 -9.05 17.19 -3.64
C VAL A 257 -8.39 18.56 -3.78
N THR A 258 -7.39 18.85 -2.96
CA THR A 258 -6.63 20.09 -3.07
C THR A 258 -5.53 19.94 -4.12
N SER A 259 -5.24 21.03 -4.83
CA SER A 259 -4.11 21.07 -5.75
C SER A 259 -3.53 22.47 -5.86
N THR A 260 -2.25 22.54 -6.22
CA THR A 260 -1.51 23.78 -6.39
C THR A 260 -1.23 24.01 -7.88
N GLU A 261 -1.68 25.14 -8.43
CA GLU A 261 -1.38 25.56 -9.80
C GLU A 261 -0.60 26.88 -9.79
N GLY A 262 0.73 26.81 -9.96
CA GLY A 262 1.59 27.98 -9.83
C GLY A 262 1.55 28.51 -8.40
N ASP A 263 1.21 29.79 -8.23
CA ASP A 263 1.11 30.45 -6.92
C ASP A 263 -0.30 30.39 -6.32
N HIS A 264 -1.22 29.63 -6.92
CA HIS A 264 -2.62 29.54 -6.48
C HIS A 264 -2.97 28.15 -5.96
N SER A 265 -3.76 28.14 -4.89
CA SER A 265 -4.31 26.94 -4.25
C SER A 265 -5.77 26.75 -4.64
N TYR A 266 -6.15 25.52 -4.97
CA TYR A 266 -7.51 25.17 -5.35
C TYR A 266 -8.02 23.94 -4.60
N VAL A 267 -9.34 23.90 -4.41
CA VAL A 267 -10.10 22.72 -4.03
C VAL A 267 -10.94 22.28 -5.23
N TYR A 268 -10.66 21.09 -5.74
CA TYR A 268 -11.45 20.42 -6.76
C TYR A 268 -12.56 19.60 -6.11
N VAL A 269 -13.79 19.77 -6.58
CA VAL A 269 -14.97 19.10 -6.03
C VAL A 269 -15.41 17.99 -6.96
N TYR A 270 -15.49 16.76 -6.47
CA TYR A 270 -15.93 15.60 -7.25
C TYR A 270 -17.17 14.95 -6.62
N ASP A 271 -17.96 14.25 -7.44
CA ASP A 271 -19.03 13.38 -6.95
C ASP A 271 -18.41 12.09 -6.40
N ARG A 272 -18.72 11.76 -5.14
CA ARG A 272 -18.21 10.54 -4.49
C ARG A 272 -18.61 9.27 -5.24
N ALA A 273 -19.83 9.22 -5.79
CA ALA A 273 -20.32 8.04 -6.50
C ALA A 273 -19.51 7.70 -7.76
N ALA A 274 -18.79 8.68 -8.32
CA ALA A 274 -17.95 8.47 -9.49
C ALA A 274 -16.72 7.59 -9.18
N PHE A 275 -16.17 7.68 -7.96
CA PHE A 275 -15.06 6.84 -7.53
C PHE A 275 -15.52 5.42 -7.17
N GLU A 276 -16.73 5.28 -6.63
CA GLU A 276 -17.30 3.97 -6.29
C GLU A 276 -17.64 3.13 -7.52
N ALA A 277 -17.98 3.78 -8.64
CA ALA A 277 -18.30 3.09 -9.89
C ALA A 277 -17.06 2.40 -10.51
N GLY A 278 -15.86 2.96 -10.29
CA GLY A 278 -14.58 2.33 -10.57
C GLY A 278 -14.37 1.82 -11.99
N ASP A 279 -14.77 2.59 -13.01
CA ASP A 279 -14.65 2.18 -14.43
C ASP A 279 -13.28 2.53 -15.06
N GLY A 280 -12.35 3.05 -14.25
CA GLY A 280 -11.02 3.49 -14.67
C GLY A 280 -11.02 4.70 -15.62
N GLN A 281 -12.18 5.32 -15.87
CA GLN A 281 -12.25 6.52 -16.70
C GLN A 281 -11.93 7.77 -15.89
N PRO A 282 -11.37 8.82 -16.52
CA PRO A 282 -11.17 10.09 -15.84
C PRO A 282 -12.48 10.67 -15.31
N VAL A 283 -12.51 11.02 -14.02
CA VAL A 283 -13.66 11.67 -13.39
C VAL A 283 -13.50 13.17 -13.48
N ASN A 284 -14.50 13.83 -14.06
CA ASN A 284 -14.53 15.29 -14.15
C ASN A 284 -14.98 15.90 -12.83
N ALA A 285 -14.22 16.87 -12.33
CA ALA A 285 -14.64 17.70 -11.22
C ALA A 285 -15.95 18.44 -11.56
N LEU A 286 -16.82 18.53 -10.57
CA LEU A 286 -18.02 19.35 -10.58
C LEU A 286 -17.67 20.83 -10.51
N ASP A 287 -16.63 21.18 -9.75
CA ASP A 287 -16.19 22.55 -9.55
C ASP A 287 -14.70 22.63 -9.22
N ARG A 288 -14.14 23.83 -9.38
CA ARG A 288 -12.77 24.20 -8.98
C ARG A 288 -12.81 25.55 -8.27
N ILE A 289 -12.55 25.52 -6.97
CA ILE A 289 -12.76 26.63 -6.05
C ILE A 289 -11.41 27.13 -5.53
N GLU A 290 -11.15 28.44 -5.61
CA GLU A 290 -9.93 29.03 -5.05
C GLU A 290 -9.93 28.93 -3.51
N ALA A 291 -8.75 28.67 -2.95
CA ALA A 291 -8.55 28.40 -1.54
C ALA A 291 -7.29 29.09 -1.00
N PRO A 292 -7.20 29.36 0.31
CA PRO A 292 -6.02 29.98 0.91
C PRO A 292 -4.81 29.04 0.96
N ALA A 293 -5.03 27.73 0.94
CA ALA A 293 -3.98 26.72 1.02
C ALA A 293 -4.42 25.40 0.37
N SER A 294 -3.47 24.55 -0.01
CA SER A 294 -3.73 23.29 -0.74
C SER A 294 -2.75 22.15 -0.45
N SER A 295 -1.78 22.31 0.45
CA SER A 295 -0.77 21.28 0.69
C SER A 295 -1.36 20.03 1.32
N TYR A 296 -2.31 20.21 2.25
CA TYR A 296 -3.03 19.11 2.90
C TYR A 296 -4.40 19.57 3.38
N ALA A 297 -5.29 18.63 3.64
CA ALA A 297 -6.66 18.91 4.04
C ALA A 297 -7.18 17.88 5.04
N THR A 298 -8.08 18.30 5.92
CA THR A 298 -8.83 17.42 6.82
C THR A 298 -10.20 18.00 7.18
N ILE A 299 -11.06 17.17 7.76
CA ILE A 299 -12.35 17.59 8.31
C ILE A 299 -12.28 17.53 9.83
N GLY A 300 -12.61 18.64 10.49
CA GLY A 300 -12.71 18.70 11.94
C GLY A 300 -13.94 17.97 12.49
N PRO A 301 -13.98 17.71 13.80
CA PRO A 301 -15.09 17.00 14.45
C PRO A 301 -16.43 17.75 14.37
N ASP A 302 -16.40 19.06 14.07
CA ASP A 302 -17.55 19.92 13.84
C ASP A 302 -18.03 19.92 12.38
N GLY A 303 -17.34 19.21 11.49
CA GLY A 303 -17.59 19.17 10.05
C GLY A 303 -16.95 20.31 9.26
N SER A 304 -16.13 21.15 9.90
CA SER A 304 -15.41 22.23 9.23
C SER A 304 -14.25 21.69 8.39
N LEU A 305 -14.00 22.36 7.25
CA LEU A 305 -12.85 22.06 6.39
C LEU A 305 -11.61 22.81 6.88
N TYR A 306 -10.50 22.09 7.00
CA TYR A 306 -9.20 22.63 7.34
C TYR A 306 -8.23 22.41 6.18
N LEU A 307 -7.50 23.46 5.79
CA LEU A 307 -6.53 23.46 4.70
C LEU A 307 -5.17 23.94 5.20
N GLY A 308 -4.13 23.17 4.90
CA GLY A 308 -2.77 23.43 5.34
C GLY A 308 -1.88 24.05 4.27
N ASP A 309 -1.05 25.00 4.69
CA ASP A 309 0.00 25.65 3.89
C ASP A 309 1.38 25.17 4.38
N TRP A 310 2.02 24.34 3.56
CA TRP A 310 3.36 23.83 3.82
C TRP A 310 4.41 24.95 3.90
N ASP A 311 4.39 25.90 2.95
CA ASP A 311 5.41 26.95 2.85
C ASP A 311 5.18 28.03 3.92
N GLY A 312 3.92 28.35 4.19
CA GLY A 312 3.50 29.29 5.23
C GLY A 312 3.64 28.75 6.65
N ASN A 313 3.60 27.42 6.82
CA ASN A 313 3.47 26.74 8.12
C ASN A 313 2.20 27.17 8.86
N GLU A 314 1.09 27.21 8.14
CA GLU A 314 -0.22 27.62 8.65
C GLU A 314 -1.28 26.56 8.37
N LEU A 315 -2.24 26.44 9.29
CA LEU A 315 -3.47 25.68 9.11
C LEU A 315 -4.64 26.66 9.10
N HIS A 316 -5.52 26.56 8.11
CA HIS A 316 -6.69 27.42 7.97
C HIS A 316 -7.98 26.61 8.10
N GLN A 317 -8.84 26.97 9.05
CA GLN A 317 -10.25 26.58 8.99
C GLN A 317 -10.94 27.48 7.97
N VAL A 318 -11.67 26.91 7.02
CA VAL A 318 -12.26 27.67 5.91
C VAL A 318 -13.77 27.53 5.81
N ALA A 319 -14.40 28.55 5.23
CA ALA A 319 -15.81 28.54 4.85
C ALA A 319 -15.98 29.02 3.42
N LEU A 320 -16.96 28.45 2.71
CA LEU A 320 -17.30 28.88 1.35
C LEU A 320 -18.11 30.17 1.41
N VAL A 321 -17.52 31.28 0.94
CA VAL A 321 -18.13 32.60 0.91
C VAL A 321 -18.04 33.17 -0.49
N ASN A 322 -19.19 33.47 -1.10
CA ASN A 322 -19.29 34.00 -2.47
C ASN A 322 -18.62 33.12 -3.54
N GLY A 323 -18.51 31.81 -3.31
CA GLY A 323 -17.92 30.86 -4.27
C GLY A 323 -16.41 30.68 -4.13
N GLU A 324 -15.80 31.19 -3.05
CA GLU A 324 -14.38 31.00 -2.72
C GLU A 324 -14.25 30.49 -1.28
N TYR A 325 -13.23 29.67 -1.01
CA TYR A 325 -12.91 29.31 0.37
C TYR A 325 -12.15 30.47 1.03
N GLN A 326 -12.67 30.95 2.16
CA GLN A 326 -12.06 32.03 2.94
C GLN A 326 -11.72 31.54 4.34
N THR A 327 -10.55 31.95 4.83
CA THR A 327 -10.09 31.66 6.19
C THR A 327 -11.05 32.24 7.23
N VAL A 328 -11.58 31.38 8.08
CA VAL A 328 -12.36 31.72 9.27
C VAL A 328 -11.43 31.92 10.46
N GLU A 329 -10.51 30.98 10.65
CA GLU A 329 -9.51 30.96 11.71
C GLU A 329 -8.23 30.29 11.19
N SER A 330 -7.09 30.63 11.78
CA SER A 330 -5.80 30.02 11.43
C SER A 330 -4.94 29.73 12.66
N TRP A 331 -3.99 28.80 12.50
CA TRP A 331 -3.02 28.36 13.50
C TRP A 331 -1.64 28.19 12.87
N ASN A 332 -0.57 28.36 13.65
CA ASN A 332 0.76 27.98 13.21
C ASN A 332 0.92 26.45 13.27
N THR A 333 1.64 25.88 12.32
CA THR A 333 1.99 24.46 12.31
C THR A 333 3.48 24.26 12.53
N PRO A 334 3.91 23.06 12.97
CA PRO A 334 5.32 22.69 12.92
C PRO A 334 5.89 22.87 11.51
N ALA A 335 7.17 23.24 11.43
CA ALA A 335 7.86 23.34 10.15
C ALA A 335 7.90 21.97 9.45
N GLY A 336 7.51 21.94 8.18
CA GLY A 336 7.45 20.70 7.40
C GLY A 336 6.21 19.86 7.69
N SER A 337 5.09 20.48 8.07
CA SER A 337 3.80 19.78 8.22
C SER A 337 3.17 19.50 6.85
N ASN A 338 2.91 18.23 6.52
CA ASN A 338 2.23 17.80 5.29
C ASN A 338 0.84 17.18 5.54
N GLY A 339 0.40 17.12 6.79
CA GLY A 339 -0.84 16.45 7.16
C GLY A 339 -1.29 16.80 8.57
N VAL A 340 -2.59 16.71 8.83
CA VAL A 340 -3.13 17.02 10.16
C VAL A 340 -4.41 16.25 10.46
N VAL A 341 -4.54 15.82 11.70
CA VAL A 341 -5.82 15.42 12.31
C VAL A 341 -6.24 16.52 13.29
N VAL A 342 -7.49 16.96 13.18
CA VAL A 342 -8.13 17.82 14.17
C VAL A 342 -9.00 16.97 15.09
N GLN A 343 -8.73 17.04 16.40
CA GLN A 343 -9.45 16.30 17.43
C GLN A 343 -10.33 17.24 18.27
N PRO A 344 -11.37 16.71 18.95
CA PRO A 344 -12.17 17.51 19.87
C PRO A 344 -11.31 18.22 20.93
N GLY A 345 -11.70 19.44 21.30
CA GLY A 345 -10.99 20.23 22.32
C GLY A 345 -9.82 21.05 21.80
N GLY A 346 -9.59 21.09 20.48
CA GLY A 346 -8.50 21.87 19.88
C GLY A 346 -7.15 21.17 19.95
N VAL A 347 -7.16 19.84 19.93
CA VAL A 347 -5.94 19.03 19.86
C VAL A 347 -5.65 18.73 18.39
N PHE A 348 -4.43 19.01 17.95
CA PHE A 348 -3.97 18.81 16.59
C PHE A 348 -2.82 17.82 16.58
N THR A 349 -2.86 16.83 15.68
CA THR A 349 -1.72 15.94 15.42
C THR A 349 -1.25 16.18 14.00
N PHE A 350 -0.03 16.67 13.84
CA PHE A 350 0.59 16.98 12.55
C PHE A 350 1.53 15.87 12.11
N GLY A 351 1.51 15.55 10.82
CA GLY A 351 2.53 14.74 10.17
C GLY A 351 3.64 15.66 9.67
N VAL A 352 4.84 15.50 10.23
CA VAL A 352 5.99 16.37 9.97
C VAL A 352 7.08 15.62 9.24
N GLN A 353 7.43 16.12 8.06
CA GLN A 353 8.56 15.63 7.27
C GLN A 353 9.82 16.41 7.63
N THR A 354 10.86 15.69 8.04
CA THR A 354 12.17 16.22 8.43
C THR A 354 13.19 16.12 7.30
N GLY A 355 12.92 15.28 6.31
CA GLY A 355 13.74 15.07 5.12
C GLY A 355 13.37 13.76 4.42
N ARG A 356 14.05 13.48 3.30
CA ARG A 356 13.89 12.20 2.57
C ARG A 356 14.61 11.04 3.26
N ASP A 357 15.76 11.34 3.85
CA ASP A 357 16.63 10.35 4.52
C ASP A 357 16.45 10.34 6.06
N GLU A 358 15.48 11.10 6.57
CA GLU A 358 15.25 11.30 8.00
C GLU A 358 13.85 10.82 8.41
N ARG A 359 13.72 10.32 9.64
CA ARG A 359 12.44 9.87 10.18
C ARG A 359 11.47 11.04 10.27
N GLY A 360 10.26 10.85 9.75
CA GLY A 360 9.16 11.78 9.97
C GLY A 360 8.71 11.75 11.43
N GLN A 361 7.85 12.68 11.81
CA GLN A 361 7.33 12.78 13.16
C GLN A 361 5.82 13.03 13.15
N LEU A 362 5.11 12.41 14.10
CA LEU A 362 3.79 12.87 14.51
C LEU A 362 3.97 13.83 15.68
N VAL A 363 3.54 15.08 15.50
CA VAL A 363 3.63 16.13 16.50
C VAL A 363 2.24 16.48 16.98
N THR A 364 1.92 16.13 18.23
CA THR A 364 0.62 16.44 18.84
C THR A 364 0.70 17.68 19.71
N VAL A 365 -0.14 18.65 19.42
CA VAL A 365 -0.24 19.96 20.08
C VAL A 365 -1.64 20.08 20.69
N ASP A 366 -1.71 20.30 21.99
CA ASP A 366 -2.95 20.68 22.67
C ASP A 366 -3.03 22.21 22.73
N SER A 367 -3.90 22.82 21.92
CA SER A 367 -4.05 24.28 21.90
C SER A 367 -4.84 24.84 23.09
N GLY A 368 -5.30 23.97 24.02
CA GLY A 368 -6.00 24.36 25.24
C GLY A 368 -7.33 25.09 25.01
N GLY A 369 -7.85 25.10 23.78
CA GLY A 369 -9.02 25.88 23.39
C GLY A 369 -8.77 27.40 23.23
N ASP A 370 -7.53 27.88 23.42
CA ASP A 370 -7.15 29.29 23.32
C ASP A 370 -6.62 29.66 21.93
N GLY A 371 -6.70 28.72 20.98
CA GLY A 371 -6.49 28.98 19.56
C GLY A 371 -5.03 28.89 19.10
N GLY A 372 -4.15 28.20 19.82
CA GLY A 372 -2.88 27.62 19.30
C GLY A 372 -2.06 28.50 18.36
N ASN A 373 -2.06 29.80 18.60
CA ASN A 373 -1.61 30.81 17.64
C ASN A 373 -0.19 31.31 17.93
N SER A 374 0.54 30.62 18.81
CA SER A 374 1.91 30.99 19.15
C SER A 374 2.89 29.82 18.94
N PRO A 375 4.12 30.10 18.47
CA PRO A 375 5.19 29.11 18.44
C PRO A 375 5.48 28.45 19.81
N ALA A 376 5.10 29.10 20.92
CA ALA A 376 5.28 28.56 22.27
C ALA A 376 4.34 27.39 22.59
N ASP A 377 3.22 27.25 21.87
CA ASP A 377 2.31 26.10 22.01
C ASP A 377 2.94 24.81 21.43
N LEU A 378 3.93 24.94 20.54
CA LEU A 378 4.70 23.83 19.99
C LEU A 378 5.77 23.29 20.96
N ASP A 379 6.22 24.08 21.94
CA ASP A 379 7.26 23.68 22.90
C ASP A 379 6.79 22.60 23.91
N GLY A 380 5.47 22.40 24.02
CA GLY A 380 4.84 21.36 24.86
C GLY A 380 4.36 20.14 24.08
N ALA A 381 4.67 20.05 22.78
CA ALA A 381 4.15 18.99 21.92
C ALA A 381 4.69 17.60 22.28
N THR A 382 3.85 16.58 22.09
CA THR A 382 4.28 15.18 22.17
C THR A 382 4.67 14.70 20.78
N THR A 383 5.85 14.07 20.66
CA THR A 383 6.40 13.62 19.38
C THR A 383 6.56 12.11 19.33
N ILE A 384 6.15 11.50 18.22
CA ILE A 384 6.39 10.08 17.90
C ILE A 384 7.13 10.02 16.57
N ASP A 385 8.26 9.32 16.51
CA ASP A 385 8.96 9.09 15.24
C ASP A 385 8.18 8.10 14.38
N VAL A 386 8.05 8.39 13.09
CA VAL A 386 7.39 7.54 12.08
C VAL A 386 8.28 7.36 10.85
N GLY A 387 7.76 6.67 9.84
CA GLY A 387 8.37 6.57 8.50
C GLY A 387 8.88 7.92 7.98
N ASN A 388 9.92 7.89 7.15
CA ASN A 388 10.33 9.10 6.42
C ASN A 388 9.17 9.59 5.53
N MET A 389 9.17 10.87 5.19
CA MET A 389 8.21 11.45 4.23
C MET A 389 6.72 11.18 4.56
N VAL A 390 6.35 11.23 5.84
CA VAL A 390 4.94 11.25 6.25
C VAL A 390 4.23 12.40 5.55
N GLN A 391 3.13 12.09 4.88
CA GLN A 391 2.34 13.08 4.15
C GLN A 391 1.07 13.38 4.95
N ASN A 392 0.06 12.51 4.93
CA ASN A 392 -1.25 12.83 5.50
C ASN A 392 -1.71 11.85 6.59
N LEU A 393 -2.71 12.26 7.37
CA LEU A 393 -3.20 11.58 8.57
C LEU A 393 -4.73 11.58 8.61
N VAL A 394 -5.32 10.48 9.06
CA VAL A 394 -6.76 10.38 9.39
C VAL A 394 -6.96 9.68 10.73
N VAL A 395 -8.17 9.79 11.30
CA VAL A 395 -8.56 8.99 12.46
C VAL A 395 -9.61 7.96 12.06
N VAL A 396 -9.32 6.70 12.36
CA VAL A 396 -10.24 5.57 12.16
C VAL A 396 -10.32 4.81 13.48
N ASP A 397 -11.53 4.68 14.01
CA ASP A 397 -11.79 3.96 15.28
C ASP A 397 -10.87 4.35 16.45
N GLY A 398 -10.53 5.64 16.53
CA GLY A 398 -9.67 6.19 17.60
C GLY A 398 -8.17 5.95 17.38
N ARG A 399 -7.77 5.39 16.23
CA ARG A 399 -6.38 5.25 15.80
C ARG A 399 -6.02 6.31 14.77
N VAL A 400 -4.80 6.82 14.85
CA VAL A 400 -4.24 7.69 13.81
C VAL A 400 -3.70 6.80 12.71
N VAL A 401 -4.18 6.98 11.48
CA VAL A 401 -3.69 6.29 10.29
C VAL A 401 -2.88 7.27 9.47
N SER A 402 -1.64 6.91 9.11
CA SER A 402 -0.75 7.77 8.32
C SER A 402 -0.37 7.16 6.98
N ILE A 403 -0.19 8.03 5.98
CA ILE A 403 0.40 7.69 4.68
C ILE A 403 1.77 8.35 4.52
N THR A 404 2.65 7.71 3.74
CA THR A 404 3.97 8.22 3.39
C THR A 404 4.21 8.11 1.89
N GLU A 405 5.04 9.01 1.36
CA GLU A 405 5.57 8.96 0.00
C GLU A 405 6.69 7.95 -0.19
N ALA A 406 7.19 7.35 0.88
CA ALA A 406 8.43 6.59 0.85
C ALA A 406 8.39 5.32 -0.02
N GLY A 407 7.22 4.91 -0.49
CA GLY A 407 7.07 3.88 -1.51
C GLY A 407 7.11 4.38 -2.96
N ALA A 408 7.19 5.68 -3.24
CA ALA A 408 7.16 6.21 -4.59
C ALA A 408 8.49 5.97 -5.34
N THR A 409 8.43 5.75 -6.66
CA THR A 409 9.62 5.42 -7.48
C THR A 409 10.72 6.47 -7.35
N GLN A 410 10.34 7.76 -7.35
CA GLN A 410 11.29 8.87 -7.26
C GLN A 410 12.08 8.92 -5.95
N TYR A 411 11.64 8.22 -4.91
CA TYR A 411 12.30 8.15 -3.59
C TYR A 411 12.92 6.78 -3.31
N GLY A 412 13.05 5.94 -4.34
CA GLY A 412 13.67 4.63 -4.26
C GLY A 412 15.19 4.63 -4.46
N PRO A 413 15.80 3.44 -4.59
CA PRO A 413 17.21 3.29 -4.94
C PRO A 413 17.52 4.06 -6.22
N GLY A 414 18.36 5.10 -6.11
CA GLY A 414 18.69 5.98 -7.23
C GLY A 414 18.10 7.40 -7.13
N ASP A 415 17.34 7.73 -6.07
CA ASP A 415 16.89 9.10 -5.82
C ASP A 415 18.11 10.07 -5.81
N PRO A 416 18.20 11.01 -6.77
CA PRO A 416 19.30 11.97 -6.82
C PRO A 416 19.29 12.97 -5.65
N GLY A 417 18.17 13.08 -4.93
CA GLY A 417 18.00 13.91 -3.74
C GLY A 417 18.40 13.22 -2.43
N SER A 418 18.60 11.90 -2.43
CA SER A 418 19.04 11.15 -1.24
C SER A 418 20.57 11.24 -1.07
N THR A 419 21.00 11.63 0.11
CA THR A 419 22.41 11.63 0.54
C THR A 419 22.80 10.34 1.25
N ASN A 420 21.82 9.55 1.68
CA ASN A 420 22.01 8.26 2.33
C ASN A 420 20.93 7.26 1.88
N PRO A 421 21.11 6.56 0.74
CA PRO A 421 20.14 5.58 0.22
C PRO A 421 19.85 4.42 1.19
N GLY A 422 20.74 4.17 2.15
CA GLY A 422 20.54 3.16 3.20
C GLY A 422 19.54 3.59 4.29
N ALA A 423 19.18 4.87 4.36
CA ALA A 423 18.20 5.43 5.29
C ALA A 423 16.80 5.57 4.68
N LEU A 424 16.62 5.28 3.39
CA LEU A 424 15.31 5.30 2.73
C LEU A 424 14.44 4.16 3.27
N TRP A 425 13.30 4.52 3.84
CA TRP A 425 12.35 3.60 4.46
C TRP A 425 11.29 3.18 3.45
N GLY A 426 11.52 2.09 2.70
CA GLY A 426 10.62 1.63 1.63
C GLY A 426 9.31 1.06 2.17
N GLN A 427 8.44 1.93 2.68
CA GLN A 427 7.20 1.57 3.33
C GLN A 427 6.11 1.25 2.30
N THR A 428 5.47 0.09 2.44
CA THR A 428 4.47 -0.40 1.48
C THR A 428 3.03 -0.24 1.95
N HIS A 429 2.82 0.09 3.23
CA HIS A 429 1.51 0.10 3.89
C HIS A 429 1.25 1.42 4.60
N LEU A 430 -0.02 1.72 4.83
CA LEU A 430 -0.42 2.71 5.83
C LEU A 430 0.06 2.26 7.21
N SER A 431 0.29 3.19 8.14
CA SER A 431 0.56 2.86 9.54
C SER A 431 -0.63 3.23 10.41
N GLU A 432 -1.03 2.36 11.33
CA GLU A 432 -2.09 2.62 12.30
C GLU A 432 -1.52 2.71 13.72
N LEU A 433 -1.66 3.86 14.37
CA LEU A 433 -1.16 4.10 15.73
C LEU A 433 -2.31 4.30 16.72
N VAL A 434 -2.16 3.78 17.93
CA VAL A 434 -3.08 4.08 19.04
C VAL A 434 -2.87 5.52 19.50
N ASN A 435 -3.95 6.32 19.54
CA ASN A 435 -3.89 7.69 20.02
C ASN A 435 -3.87 7.72 21.56
N GLY A 436 -2.68 7.88 22.14
CA GLY A 436 -2.48 8.02 23.58
C GLY A 436 -2.01 6.73 24.25
N GLY A 437 -0.74 6.71 24.64
CA GLY A 437 -0.09 5.58 25.29
C GLY A 437 -0.70 5.28 26.67
N ALA A 438 -1.47 4.19 26.74
CA ALA A 438 -1.69 3.49 27.99
C ALA A 438 -0.59 2.44 28.12
N GLY A 439 0.42 2.73 28.95
CA GLY A 439 1.45 1.76 29.29
C GLY A 439 0.84 0.49 29.85
N TYR A 440 1.27 -0.66 29.35
CA TYR A 440 0.81 -1.96 29.80
C TYR A 440 1.52 -2.36 31.12
N ASP A 441 0.71 -2.73 32.12
CA ASP A 441 1.16 -3.38 33.36
C ASP A 441 1.27 -4.91 33.16
N VAL A 442 2.22 -5.54 33.87
CA VAL A 442 2.70 -6.92 33.66
C VAL A 442 1.72 -8.01 34.13
N GLU A 443 1.40 -9.02 33.30
CA GLU A 443 0.70 -10.26 33.73
C GLU A 443 1.16 -11.54 32.98
N PRO A 444 1.44 -12.68 33.65
CA PRO A 444 1.75 -13.97 32.99
C PRO A 444 0.70 -14.48 32.01
N ARG A 445 -0.55 -13.99 32.11
CA ARG A 445 -1.64 -14.27 31.18
C ARG A 445 -1.34 -13.76 29.77
N THR A 446 -0.60 -12.66 29.64
CA THR A 446 -0.28 -12.06 28.33
C THR A 446 0.69 -12.93 27.52
N LEU A 447 1.54 -13.74 28.18
CA LEU A 447 2.42 -14.71 27.50
C LEU A 447 1.63 -15.86 26.85
N THR A 448 0.53 -16.30 27.48
CA THR A 448 -0.34 -17.35 26.91
C THR A 448 -1.17 -16.79 25.74
N GLU A 449 -1.66 -15.56 25.88
CA GLU A 449 -2.42 -14.87 24.83
C GLU A 449 -1.55 -14.56 23.60
N ALA A 450 -0.29 -14.19 23.80
CA ALA A 450 0.70 -14.02 22.74
C ALA A 450 1.03 -15.35 22.04
N ALA A 451 1.27 -16.42 22.80
CA ALA A 451 1.54 -17.74 22.22
C ALA A 451 0.36 -18.27 21.39
N GLN A 452 -0.88 -18.08 21.86
CA GLN A 452 -2.08 -18.47 21.12
C GLN A 452 -2.25 -17.66 19.82
N ALA A 453 -2.00 -16.35 19.87
CA ALA A 453 -2.07 -15.49 18.70
C ALA A 453 -1.00 -15.86 17.66
N LEU A 454 0.24 -16.11 18.09
CA LEU A 454 1.31 -16.58 17.21
C LEU A 454 1.01 -17.97 16.61
N SER A 455 0.45 -18.91 17.38
CA SER A 455 0.04 -20.20 16.83
C SER A 455 -1.07 -20.07 15.78
N ALA A 456 -1.98 -19.10 15.93
CA ALA A 456 -2.99 -18.82 14.92
C ALA A 456 -2.37 -18.25 13.64
N ALA A 457 -1.44 -17.29 13.76
CA ALA A 457 -0.70 -16.74 12.62
C ALA A 457 0.15 -17.81 11.91
N GLN A 458 0.80 -18.71 12.65
CA GLN A 458 1.55 -19.85 12.10
C GLN A 458 0.65 -20.77 11.26
N ALA A 459 -0.56 -21.04 11.73
CA ALA A 459 -1.53 -21.87 11.02
C ALA A 459 -2.01 -21.19 9.73
N GLY A 460 -2.30 -19.88 9.79
CA GLY A 460 -2.62 -19.07 8.61
C GLY A 460 -1.52 -19.15 7.55
N ILE A 461 -0.27 -18.85 7.94
CA ILE A 461 0.90 -18.89 7.07
C ILE A 461 1.10 -20.29 6.46
N SER A 462 0.89 -21.35 7.23
CA SER A 462 1.02 -22.72 6.74
C SER A 462 -0.04 -23.05 5.68
N ASP A 463 -1.27 -22.60 5.87
CA ASP A 463 -2.35 -22.74 4.88
C ASP A 463 -2.06 -21.92 3.61
N GLU A 464 -1.51 -20.72 3.76
CA GLU A 464 -1.11 -19.83 2.66
C GLU A 464 0.02 -20.43 1.82
N VAL A 465 1.05 -21.00 2.44
CA VAL A 465 2.13 -21.73 1.75
C VAL A 465 1.55 -22.79 0.80
N GLY A 466 0.56 -23.55 1.27
CA GLY A 466 -0.14 -24.55 0.48
C GLY A 466 -0.95 -23.96 -0.68
N ARG A 467 -1.60 -22.82 -0.46
CA ARG A 467 -2.36 -22.10 -1.50
C ARG A 467 -1.44 -21.49 -2.58
N ILE A 468 -0.32 -20.87 -2.19
CA ILE A 468 0.68 -20.32 -3.12
C ILE A 468 1.26 -21.43 -3.99
N ALA A 469 1.58 -22.59 -3.40
CA ALA A 469 2.08 -23.75 -4.15
C ALA A 469 1.05 -24.31 -5.16
N GLY A 470 -0.24 -23.98 -5.00
CA GLY A 470 -1.30 -24.32 -5.95
C GLY A 470 -1.48 -23.31 -7.09
N LEU A 471 -0.85 -22.13 -7.01
CA LEU A 471 -0.87 -21.15 -8.09
C LEU A 471 0.04 -21.61 -9.22
N HIS A 472 -0.57 -21.98 -10.34
CA HIS A 472 0.14 -22.44 -11.53
C HIS A 472 -0.41 -21.75 -12.76
N LEU A 473 0.49 -21.27 -13.62
CA LEU A 473 0.15 -20.68 -14.90
C LEU A 473 0.56 -21.63 -16.04
N PRO A 474 -0.37 -22.40 -16.64
CA PRO A 474 -0.04 -23.28 -17.75
C PRO A 474 0.33 -22.46 -18.98
N SER A 475 1.45 -22.75 -19.65
CA SER A 475 1.87 -21.97 -20.83
C SER A 475 0.82 -21.91 -21.95
N ALA A 476 -0.04 -22.92 -22.05
CA ALA A 476 -1.10 -22.99 -23.05
C ALA A 476 -2.12 -21.84 -22.93
N VAL A 477 -2.26 -21.20 -21.76
CA VAL A 477 -3.20 -20.07 -21.59
C VAL A 477 -2.67 -18.76 -22.19
N LEU A 478 -1.43 -18.74 -22.67
CA LEU A 478 -0.76 -17.57 -23.26
C LEU A 478 -0.67 -17.66 -24.80
N GLY A 479 -1.31 -18.67 -25.39
CA GLY A 479 -1.13 -19.02 -26.79
C GLY A 479 0.08 -19.92 -27.06
N ASP A 480 0.12 -20.53 -28.23
CA ASP A 480 1.23 -21.39 -28.68
C ASP A 480 2.30 -20.54 -29.37
N VAL A 481 3.01 -19.73 -28.57
CA VAL A 481 4.03 -18.79 -29.05
C VAL A 481 5.40 -19.01 -28.39
N PRO A 482 6.52 -18.67 -29.05
CA PRO A 482 7.88 -18.95 -28.57
C PRO A 482 8.26 -18.39 -27.18
N GLY A 483 7.53 -17.39 -26.65
CA GLY A 483 7.76 -16.83 -25.30
C GLY A 483 6.92 -17.45 -24.16
N ALA A 484 5.81 -18.11 -24.48
CA ALA A 484 4.83 -18.54 -23.48
C ALA A 484 5.37 -19.55 -22.45
N PRO A 485 6.14 -20.60 -22.85
CA PRO A 485 6.70 -21.55 -21.89
C PRO A 485 7.69 -20.93 -20.90
N SER A 486 8.50 -19.99 -21.37
CA SER A 486 9.51 -19.32 -20.55
C SER A 486 8.87 -18.44 -19.49
N PHE A 487 7.91 -17.59 -19.88
CA PHE A 487 7.17 -16.74 -18.93
C PHE A 487 6.42 -17.58 -17.89
N ALA A 488 5.67 -18.61 -18.33
CA ALA A 488 4.93 -19.50 -17.43
C ALA A 488 5.84 -20.19 -16.39
N SER A 489 7.01 -20.65 -16.83
CA SER A 489 8.01 -21.27 -15.94
C SER A 489 8.62 -20.25 -14.98
N GLY A 490 8.93 -19.03 -15.45
CA GLY A 490 9.45 -17.94 -14.63
C GLY A 490 8.47 -17.50 -13.54
N ALA A 491 7.19 -17.32 -13.90
CA ALA A 491 6.13 -17.01 -12.95
C ALA A 491 5.95 -18.10 -11.88
N THR A 492 5.98 -19.37 -12.30
CA THR A 492 5.90 -20.50 -11.36
C THR A 492 7.10 -20.52 -10.41
N ALA A 493 8.33 -20.36 -10.92
CA ALA A 493 9.53 -20.32 -10.09
C ALA A 493 9.53 -19.15 -9.09
N TYR A 494 8.99 -18.00 -9.49
CA TYR A 494 8.83 -16.83 -8.62
C TYR A 494 7.87 -17.09 -7.45
N LEU A 495 6.72 -17.73 -7.73
CA LEU A 495 5.74 -18.12 -6.71
C LEU A 495 6.28 -19.23 -5.79
N ASP A 496 6.99 -20.23 -6.33
CA ASP A 496 7.64 -21.29 -5.55
C ASP A 496 8.70 -20.72 -4.59
N LEU A 497 9.53 -19.78 -5.06
CA LEU A 497 10.50 -19.10 -4.21
C LEU A 497 9.80 -18.32 -3.09
N THR A 498 8.67 -17.69 -3.39
CA THR A 498 7.86 -16.95 -2.41
C THR A 498 7.29 -17.89 -1.34
N SER A 499 6.70 -19.00 -1.75
CA SER A 499 6.23 -20.07 -0.85
C SER A 499 7.34 -20.61 0.05
N SER A 500 8.52 -20.92 -0.53
CA SER A 500 9.67 -21.43 0.23
C SER A 500 10.20 -20.43 1.28
N ARG A 501 10.19 -19.14 0.98
CA ARG A 501 10.60 -18.11 1.95
C ARG A 501 9.54 -17.92 3.04
N LEU A 502 8.26 -17.95 2.68
CA LEU A 502 7.16 -17.85 3.64
C LEU A 502 7.16 -19.04 4.63
N LEU A 503 7.50 -20.25 4.18
CA LEU A 503 7.66 -21.41 5.06
C LEU A 503 8.73 -21.20 6.15
N THR A 504 9.79 -20.43 5.84
CA THR A 504 10.81 -20.05 6.84
C THR A 504 10.21 -19.17 7.95
N SER A 505 9.16 -18.40 7.65
CA SER A 505 8.39 -17.64 8.65
C SER A 505 7.69 -18.57 9.63
N ALA A 506 6.94 -19.57 9.12
CA ALA A 506 6.21 -20.53 9.96
C ALA A 506 7.14 -21.28 10.93
N ASP A 507 8.34 -21.66 10.47
CA ASP A 507 9.35 -22.32 11.31
C ASP A 507 9.86 -21.40 12.44
N SER A 508 10.08 -20.11 12.17
CA SER A 508 10.51 -19.12 13.20
C SER A 508 9.40 -18.82 14.21
N ILE A 509 8.14 -18.81 13.78
CA ILE A 509 6.99 -18.68 14.69
C ILE A 509 6.88 -19.90 15.61
N ASP A 510 7.09 -21.12 15.10
CA ASP A 510 7.08 -22.35 15.92
C ASP A 510 8.11 -22.31 17.05
N VAL A 511 9.31 -21.81 16.75
CA VAL A 511 10.38 -21.58 17.72
C VAL A 511 9.94 -20.55 18.77
N SER A 512 9.32 -19.44 18.35
CA SER A 512 8.81 -18.39 19.24
C SER A 512 7.71 -18.89 20.18
N VAL A 513 6.73 -19.63 19.65
CA VAL A 513 5.65 -20.25 20.44
C VAL A 513 6.22 -21.20 21.50
N THR A 514 7.16 -22.05 21.10
CA THR A 514 7.83 -22.99 22.01
C THR A 514 8.60 -22.24 23.11
N GLY A 515 9.30 -21.16 22.74
CA GLY A 515 10.03 -20.29 23.66
C GLY A 515 9.12 -19.59 24.68
N LEU A 516 7.99 -19.03 24.25
CA LEU A 516 7.01 -18.38 25.11
C LEU A 516 6.40 -19.35 26.15
N LEU A 517 6.03 -20.56 25.72
CA LEU A 517 5.47 -21.57 26.62
C LEU A 517 6.51 -22.05 27.65
N ALA A 518 7.78 -22.17 27.24
CA ALA A 518 8.88 -22.49 28.15
C ALA A 518 9.13 -21.35 29.15
N ALA A 519 9.17 -20.09 28.69
CA ALA A 519 9.36 -18.91 29.54
C ALA A 519 8.22 -18.77 30.56
N ARG A 520 6.97 -18.95 30.14
CA ARG A 520 5.80 -19.00 31.03
C ARG A 520 6.00 -20.02 32.16
N THR A 521 6.41 -21.24 31.82
CA THR A 521 6.63 -22.31 32.82
C THR A 521 7.67 -21.88 33.85
N LEU A 522 8.77 -21.25 33.40
CA LEU A 522 9.81 -20.71 34.27
C LEU A 522 9.29 -19.60 35.20
N TYR A 523 8.44 -18.70 34.70
CA TYR A 523 7.82 -17.64 35.50
C TYR A 523 6.85 -18.21 36.54
N GLU A 524 5.99 -19.16 36.17
CA GLU A 524 5.07 -19.84 37.11
C GLU A 524 5.84 -20.57 38.22
N GLU A 525 6.96 -21.23 37.88
CA GLU A 525 7.84 -21.88 38.85
C GLU A 525 8.53 -20.87 39.78
N THR A 526 8.99 -19.74 39.24
CA THR A 526 9.66 -18.68 40.01
C THR A 526 8.70 -17.95 40.94
N ASP A 527 7.50 -17.61 40.48
CA ASP A 527 6.45 -16.99 41.31
C ASP A 527 5.99 -17.94 42.41
N THR A 528 5.84 -19.23 42.10
CA THR A 528 5.51 -20.26 43.09
C THR A 528 6.62 -20.39 44.14
N ALA A 529 7.89 -20.35 43.72
CA ALA A 529 9.03 -20.40 44.64
C ALA A 529 9.13 -19.14 45.51
N ALA A 530 8.92 -17.95 44.93
CA ALA A 530 8.91 -16.68 45.66
C ALA A 530 7.74 -16.59 46.66
N ALA A 531 6.55 -17.06 46.27
CA ALA A 531 5.40 -17.16 47.17
C ALA A 531 5.65 -18.15 48.33
N ALA A 532 6.30 -19.28 48.07
CA ALA A 532 6.68 -20.24 49.10
C ALA A 532 7.74 -19.67 50.06
N GLU A 533 8.71 -18.91 49.55
CA GLU A 533 9.72 -18.23 50.38
C GLU A 533 9.09 -17.13 51.23
N ALA A 534 8.20 -16.32 50.67
CA ALA A 534 7.45 -15.30 51.40
C ALA A 534 6.59 -15.90 52.51
N LEU A 535 5.93 -17.04 52.25
CA LEU A 535 5.17 -17.79 53.26
C LEU A 535 6.09 -18.31 54.37
N THR A 536 7.28 -18.81 54.02
CA THR A 536 8.29 -19.28 54.97
C THR A 536 8.84 -18.15 55.85
N ILE A 537 8.96 -16.93 55.30
CA ILE A 537 9.38 -15.73 56.04
C ILE A 537 8.27 -15.33 57.02
N VAL A 538 7.01 -15.31 56.58
CA VAL A 538 5.86 -15.01 57.46
C VAL A 538 5.74 -16.04 58.58
N GLU A 539 5.89 -17.34 58.29
CA GLU A 539 5.90 -18.42 59.29
C GLU A 539 7.07 -18.33 60.29
N ARG A 540 8.19 -17.71 59.91
CA ARG A 540 9.32 -17.43 60.83
C ARG A 540 9.13 -16.18 61.68
N MET A 541 8.21 -15.29 61.28
CA MET A 541 7.90 -14.05 62.00
C MET A 541 6.75 -14.24 63.01
N VAL A 542 5.96 -15.30 62.87
CA VAL A 542 4.96 -15.78 63.84
C VAL A 542 5.61 -16.76 64.81
#